data_AF-A0A5E3XQ22-F1
#
_entry.id   AF-A0A5E3XQ22-F1
#
_cell.length_a   1.000
_cell.length_b   1.000
_cell.length_c   1.000
_cell.angle_alpha   90.00
_cell.angle_beta   90.00
_cell.angle_gamma   90.00
#
_symmetry.space_group_name_H-M   'P 1'
#
loop_
_entity.id
_entity.type
_entity.pdbx_description
1 polymer ?
#
loop_
_entity_poly.entity_id
_entity_poly.type
_entity_poly.pdbx_seq_one_letter_code
_entity_poly.pdbx_strand_id
1 'polypeptide(L)'
;MLKKVYGFYGLFTLCMLAGAAISIAFSLVFGKKDLFFNMIFSAEDRISGIILGVFLAITSAIAILAVVQRNHVTGPLVMLNWVLIADAVAVIVVGSRLWFFSLRQRAEFHTKWVELAPADRITIQDMFSCCGYFMGNDTAEIGGKFCTSQDFANSLNATNTANFCVTPITAKTDYTLENTFTSIYAFMVPVIGLFLASLCVIQMRNEIERFKRIDLKRGGRGFV
;
A
#
# COMPACT_ATOMS: atom_id res chain seq x y z
N MET A 1 9.33 0.79 33.76
CA MET A 1 9.61 1.22 32.36
C MET A 1 9.64 0.05 31.38
N LEU A 2 10.36 -1.03 31.69
CA LEU A 2 10.51 -2.22 30.81
C LEU A 2 9.20 -2.73 30.17
N LYS A 3 8.14 -2.94 30.98
CA LYS A 3 6.83 -3.42 30.49
C LYS A 3 6.17 -2.49 29.46
N LYS A 4 6.37 -1.16 29.58
CA LYS A 4 5.78 -0.19 28.66
C LYS A 4 6.47 -0.24 27.29
N VAL A 5 7.80 -0.34 27.26
CA VAL A 5 8.58 -0.45 26.02
C VAL A 5 8.23 -1.73 25.25
N TYR A 6 8.15 -2.87 25.95
CA TYR A 6 7.71 -4.12 25.33
C TYR A 6 6.24 -4.07 24.86
N GLY A 7 5.37 -3.32 25.55
CA GLY A 7 4.01 -3.07 25.12
C GLY A 7 3.94 -2.31 23.79
N PHE A 8 4.70 -1.21 23.65
CA PHE A 8 4.79 -0.46 22.38
C PHE A 8 5.40 -1.30 21.26
N TYR A 9 6.46 -2.06 21.55
CA TYR A 9 7.07 -2.98 20.59
C TYR A 9 6.04 -4.00 20.06
N GLY A 10 5.29 -4.62 20.97
CA GLY A 10 4.24 -5.59 20.61
C GLY A 10 3.11 -4.97 19.80
N LEU A 11 2.67 -3.76 20.17
CA LEU A 11 1.64 -3.01 19.44
C LEU A 11 2.05 -2.76 17.99
N PHE A 12 3.24 -2.18 17.77
CA PHE A 12 3.70 -1.89 16.41
C PHE A 12 3.96 -3.15 15.59
N THR A 13 4.43 -4.23 16.23
CA THR A 13 4.57 -5.54 15.58
C THR A 13 3.21 -6.06 15.11
N LEU A 14 2.17 -5.96 15.94
CA LEU A 14 0.81 -6.38 15.57
C LEU A 14 0.22 -5.50 14.48
N CYS A 15 0.40 -4.18 14.55
CA CYS A 15 -0.03 -3.27 13.49
C CYS A 15 0.68 -3.55 12.16
N MET A 16 1.97 -3.91 12.18
CA MET A 16 2.72 -4.30 10.99
C MET A 16 2.18 -5.59 10.37
N LEU A 17 1.88 -6.59 11.21
CA LEU A 17 1.28 -7.85 10.76
C LEU A 17 -0.14 -7.63 10.19
N ALA A 18 -0.92 -6.75 10.80
CA ALA A 18 -2.22 -6.35 10.26
C ALA A 18 -2.06 -5.65 8.90
N GLY A 19 -1.09 -4.73 8.76
CA GLY A 19 -0.77 -4.08 7.49
C GLY A 19 -0.38 -5.10 6.40
N ALA A 20 0.43 -6.10 6.76
CA ALA A 20 0.80 -7.20 5.86
C ALA A 20 -0.45 -7.97 5.37
N ALA A 21 -1.33 -8.37 6.30
CA ALA A 21 -2.56 -9.08 5.96
C ALA A 21 -3.50 -8.26 5.08
N ILE A 22 -3.66 -6.97 5.39
CA ILE A 22 -4.45 -6.01 4.61
C ILE A 22 -3.89 -5.89 3.19
N SER A 23 -2.58 -5.68 3.05
CA SER A 23 -1.91 -5.53 1.75
C SER A 23 -2.08 -6.76 0.85
N ILE A 24 -1.91 -7.96 1.42
CA ILE A 24 -2.13 -9.23 0.70
C ILE A 24 -3.61 -9.38 0.33
N ALA A 25 -4.52 -9.18 1.28
CA ALA A 25 -5.96 -9.36 1.07
C ALA A 25 -6.48 -8.43 -0.04
N PHE A 26 -6.13 -7.14 0.01
CA PHE A 26 -6.52 -6.19 -1.03
C PHE A 26 -5.96 -6.58 -2.41
N SER A 27 -4.69 -6.99 -2.47
CA SER A 27 -4.07 -7.42 -3.73
C SER A 27 -4.76 -8.65 -4.35
N LEU A 28 -5.28 -9.55 -3.52
CA LEU A 28 -6.05 -10.73 -3.97
C LEU A 28 -7.50 -10.38 -4.34
N VAL A 29 -8.16 -9.51 -3.57
CA VAL A 29 -9.55 -9.10 -3.82
C VAL A 29 -9.66 -8.31 -5.12
N PHE A 30 -8.77 -7.34 -5.35
CA PHE A 30 -8.71 -6.58 -6.60
C PHE A 30 -8.20 -7.38 -7.80
N GLY A 31 -7.77 -8.63 -7.58
CA GLY A 31 -7.48 -9.59 -8.65
C GLY A 31 -8.73 -10.30 -9.19
N LYS A 32 -9.90 -10.19 -8.53
CA LYS A 32 -11.12 -10.85 -8.98
C LYS A 32 -11.77 -10.07 -10.11
N LYS A 33 -11.68 -10.61 -11.33
CA LYS A 33 -12.49 -10.49 -12.58
C LYS A 33 -13.32 -9.22 -12.90
N ASP A 34 -13.19 -8.13 -12.19
CA ASP A 34 -13.87 -6.88 -12.50
C ASP A 34 -13.02 -6.08 -13.49
N LEU A 35 -13.53 -5.95 -14.71
CA LEU A 35 -12.89 -5.22 -15.82
C LEU A 35 -12.42 -3.82 -15.38
N PHE A 36 -13.27 -3.11 -14.64
CA PHE A 36 -12.97 -1.76 -14.14
C PHE A 36 -11.78 -1.75 -13.16
N PHE A 37 -11.74 -2.66 -12.18
CA PHE A 37 -10.63 -2.73 -11.23
C PHE A 37 -9.31 -3.18 -11.88
N ASN A 38 -9.36 -4.00 -12.94
CA ASN A 38 -8.19 -4.33 -13.75
C ASN A 38 -7.62 -3.13 -14.51
N MET A 39 -8.48 -2.17 -14.86
CA MET A 39 -8.06 -0.91 -15.45
C MET A 39 -7.38 0.01 -14.41
N ILE A 40 -7.86 -0.04 -13.16
CA ILE A 40 -7.32 0.75 -12.04
C ILE A 40 -5.97 0.21 -11.56
N PHE A 41 -5.89 -1.09 -11.28
CA PHE A 41 -4.70 -1.74 -10.76
C PHE A 41 -4.20 -2.77 -11.76
N SER A 42 -3.02 -2.53 -12.33
CA SER A 42 -2.41 -3.46 -13.25
C SER A 42 -1.97 -4.75 -12.55
N ALA A 43 -1.61 -5.77 -13.34
CA ALA A 43 -1.01 -6.99 -12.78
C ALA A 43 0.27 -6.69 -11.98
N GLU A 44 1.07 -5.72 -12.43
CA GLU A 44 2.31 -5.31 -11.76
C GLU A 44 2.04 -4.65 -10.40
N ASP A 45 1.01 -3.80 -10.31
CA ASP A 45 0.65 -3.13 -9.06
C ASP A 45 0.16 -4.13 -8.01
N ARG A 46 -0.63 -5.12 -8.44
CA ARG A 46 -1.08 -6.21 -7.56
C ARG A 46 0.06 -7.08 -7.08
N ILE A 47 0.99 -7.44 -7.96
CA ILE A 47 2.17 -8.22 -7.58
C ILE A 47 3.02 -7.42 -6.60
N SER A 48 3.22 -6.12 -6.84
CA SER A 48 3.94 -5.22 -5.93
C SER A 48 3.29 -5.17 -4.55
N GLY A 49 1.96 -5.12 -4.48
CA GLY A 49 1.21 -5.19 -3.23
C GLY A 49 1.40 -6.52 -2.48
N ILE A 50 1.35 -7.66 -3.18
CA ILE A 50 1.62 -8.98 -2.57
C ILE A 50 3.05 -9.04 -2.03
N ILE A 51 4.03 -8.60 -2.83
CA ILE A 51 5.44 -8.58 -2.42
C ILE A 51 5.60 -7.73 -1.16
N LEU A 52 5.08 -6.50 -1.15
CA LEU A 52 5.13 -5.62 0.02
C LEU A 52 4.52 -6.27 1.26
N GLY A 53 3.34 -6.88 1.13
CA GLY A 53 2.67 -7.56 2.24
C GLY A 53 3.46 -8.75 2.77
N VAL A 54 4.07 -9.56 1.89
CA VAL A 54 4.94 -10.68 2.28
C VAL A 54 6.19 -10.19 3.00
N PHE A 55 6.83 -9.12 2.52
CA PHE A 55 7.98 -8.51 3.20
C PHE A 55 7.62 -8.07 4.62
N LEU A 56 6.53 -7.30 4.78
CA LEU A 56 6.05 -6.87 6.10
C LEU A 56 5.70 -8.04 7.03
N ALA A 57 5.15 -9.14 6.49
CA ALA A 57 4.88 -10.35 7.26
C ALA A 57 6.17 -11.03 7.75
N ILE A 58 7.18 -11.16 6.87
CA ILE A 58 8.49 -11.71 7.21
C ILE A 58 9.16 -10.83 8.28
N THR A 59 9.17 -9.51 8.11
CA THR A 59 9.70 -8.59 9.12
C THR A 59 8.97 -8.72 10.45
N SER A 60 7.65 -8.94 10.43
CA SER A 60 6.86 -9.14 11.66
C SER A 60 7.28 -10.41 12.38
N ALA A 61 7.55 -11.49 11.65
CA ALA A 61 8.10 -12.72 12.21
C ALA A 61 9.51 -12.51 12.77
N ILE A 62 10.39 -11.81 12.05
CA ILE A 62 11.74 -11.45 12.52
C ILE A 62 11.66 -10.62 13.80
N ALA A 63 10.73 -9.68 13.90
CA ALA A 63 10.53 -8.86 15.09
C ALA A 63 10.17 -9.71 16.32
N ILE A 64 9.21 -10.64 16.16
CA ILE A 64 8.84 -11.58 17.23
C ILE A 64 10.05 -12.44 17.64
N LEU A 65 10.79 -12.98 16.69
CA LEU A 65 11.96 -13.81 16.98
C LEU A 65 13.08 -13.00 17.65
N ALA A 66 13.33 -11.76 17.22
CA ALA A 66 14.37 -10.90 17.76
C ALA A 66 14.11 -10.51 19.23
N VAL A 67 12.84 -10.29 19.60
CA VAL A 67 12.50 -9.91 20.98
C VAL A 67 12.50 -11.10 21.95
N VAL A 68 12.16 -12.30 21.49
CA VAL A 68 12.12 -13.53 22.33
C VAL A 68 13.52 -13.99 22.75
N GLN A 69 14.56 -13.59 22.03
CA GLN A 69 15.94 -13.95 22.37
C GLN A 69 16.41 -13.40 23.72
N ARG A 70 17.43 -14.07 24.30
CA ARG A 70 18.02 -13.70 25.59
C ARG A 70 18.49 -12.24 25.57
N ASN A 71 18.32 -11.55 26.69
CA ASN A 71 18.58 -10.12 26.83
C ASN A 71 20.01 -9.68 26.45
N HIS A 72 21.01 -10.56 26.55
CA HIS A 72 22.41 -10.26 26.19
C HIS A 72 22.67 -10.29 24.68
N VAL A 73 21.76 -10.88 23.90
CA VAL A 73 21.87 -10.98 22.45
C VAL A 73 21.04 -9.86 21.84
N THR A 74 21.70 -8.81 21.37
CA THR A 74 21.08 -7.66 20.69
C THR A 74 21.27 -7.70 19.17
N GLY A 75 22.09 -8.61 18.64
CA GLY A 75 22.39 -8.72 17.21
C GLY A 75 21.14 -8.80 16.32
N PRO A 76 20.14 -9.66 16.63
CA PRO A 76 18.93 -9.76 15.81
C PRO A 76 18.01 -8.54 15.85
N LEU A 77 18.03 -7.75 16.93
CA LEU A 77 17.34 -6.45 16.95
C LEU A 77 18.05 -5.43 16.05
N VAL A 78 19.38 -5.49 15.91
CA VAL A 78 20.13 -4.67 14.96
C VAL A 78 19.82 -5.10 13.51
N MET A 79 19.77 -6.41 13.24
CA MET A 79 19.36 -6.93 11.93
C MET A 79 17.93 -6.50 11.58
N LEU A 80 16.99 -6.59 12.53
CA LEU A 80 15.62 -6.12 12.36
C LEU A 80 15.58 -4.65 11.91
N ASN A 81 16.43 -3.79 12.47
CA ASN A 81 16.47 -2.37 12.10
C ASN A 81 16.90 -2.14 10.66
N TRP A 82 17.84 -2.93 10.14
CA TRP A 82 18.20 -2.89 8.73
C TRP A 82 17.06 -3.36 7.82
N VAL A 83 16.33 -4.39 8.23
CA VAL A 83 15.14 -4.86 7.50
C VAL A 83 14.03 -3.79 7.52
N LEU A 84 13.80 -3.12 8.66
CA LEU A 84 12.82 -2.03 8.76
C LEU A 84 13.17 -0.83 7.86
N ILE A 85 14.46 -0.53 7.67
CA ILE A 85 14.88 0.49 6.70
C ILE A 85 14.54 0.05 5.27
N ALA A 86 14.78 -1.21 4.93
CA ALA A 86 14.40 -1.76 3.63
C ALA A 86 12.88 -1.72 3.41
N ASP A 87 12.09 -2.08 4.41
CA ASP A 87 10.62 -1.98 4.36
C ASP A 87 10.16 -0.53 4.18
N ALA A 88 10.77 0.43 4.88
CA ALA A 88 10.45 1.84 4.72
C ALA A 88 10.66 2.31 3.27
N VAL A 89 11.79 1.91 2.65
CA VAL A 89 12.06 2.21 1.23
C VAL A 89 11.02 1.54 0.34
N ALA A 90 10.67 0.27 0.58
CA ALA A 90 9.66 -0.45 -0.20
C ALA A 90 8.28 0.23 -0.13
N VAL A 91 7.84 0.63 1.07
CA VAL A 91 6.57 1.36 1.28
C VAL A 91 6.57 2.68 0.50
N ILE A 92 7.66 3.45 0.57
CA ILE A 92 7.77 4.72 -0.16
C ILE A 92 7.73 4.50 -1.66
N VAL A 93 8.46 3.52 -2.20
CA VAL A 93 8.50 3.25 -3.65
C VAL A 93 7.13 2.85 -4.16
N VAL A 94 6.46 1.89 -3.50
CA VAL A 94 5.13 1.42 -3.91
C VAL A 94 4.07 2.52 -3.76
N GLY A 95 4.07 3.23 -2.63
CA GLY A 95 3.16 4.35 -2.40
C GLY A 95 3.35 5.49 -3.41
N SER A 96 4.60 5.82 -3.73
CA SER A 96 4.94 6.89 -4.69
C SER A 96 4.47 6.55 -6.10
N ARG A 97 4.59 5.29 -6.54
CA ARG A 97 4.13 4.86 -7.86
C ARG A 97 2.63 5.10 -8.05
N LEU A 98 1.82 4.67 -7.09
CA LEU A 98 0.37 4.89 -7.13
C LEU A 98 -0.01 6.36 -6.98
N TRP A 99 0.72 7.12 -6.16
CA TRP A 99 0.53 8.55 -6.02
C TRP A 99 0.86 9.33 -7.31
N PHE A 100 1.95 8.99 -8.01
CA PHE A 100 2.25 9.60 -9.30
C PHE A 100 1.18 9.27 -10.35
N PHE A 101 0.65 8.04 -10.31
CA PHE A 101 -0.46 7.64 -11.17
C PHE A 101 -1.73 8.46 -10.88
N SER A 102 -2.04 8.78 -9.62
CA SER A 102 -3.19 9.63 -9.28
C SER A 102 -3.01 11.07 -9.79
N LEU A 103 -1.79 11.62 -9.78
CA LEU A 103 -1.51 12.96 -10.33
C LEU A 103 -1.74 13.05 -11.84
N ARG A 104 -1.54 11.95 -12.59
CA ARG A 104 -1.67 11.88 -14.05
C ARG A 104 -2.85 11.04 -14.52
N GLN A 105 -3.82 10.86 -13.64
CA GLN A 105 -4.92 9.92 -13.79
C GLN A 105 -5.59 9.98 -15.17
N ARG A 106 -5.96 11.16 -15.66
CA ARG A 106 -6.64 11.30 -16.97
C ARG A 106 -5.80 10.84 -18.16
N ALA A 107 -4.48 11.04 -18.12
CA ALA A 107 -3.59 10.63 -19.19
C ALA A 107 -3.31 9.12 -19.12
N GLU A 108 -3.07 8.60 -17.92
CA GLU A 108 -2.80 7.17 -17.70
C GLU A 108 -4.03 6.29 -17.96
N PHE A 109 -5.24 6.75 -17.61
CA PHE A 109 -6.46 6.01 -17.96
C PHE A 109 -6.78 6.10 -19.45
N HIS A 110 -6.37 7.17 -20.15
CA HIS A 110 -6.52 7.23 -21.60
C HIS A 110 -5.65 6.16 -22.29
N THR A 111 -4.39 5.98 -21.88
CA THR A 111 -3.54 4.93 -22.47
C THR A 111 -4.14 3.54 -22.24
N LYS A 112 -4.64 3.28 -21.03
CA LYS A 112 -5.36 2.04 -20.71
C LYS A 112 -6.65 1.88 -21.53
N TRP A 113 -7.41 2.94 -21.72
CA TRP A 113 -8.65 2.93 -22.51
C TRP A 113 -8.43 2.50 -23.97
N VAL A 114 -7.36 3.00 -24.60
CA VAL A 114 -7.02 2.66 -25.98
C VAL A 114 -6.58 1.18 -26.09
N GLU A 115 -5.90 0.66 -25.06
CA GLU A 115 -5.46 -0.74 -24.97
C GLU A 115 -6.61 -1.73 -24.75
N LEU A 116 -7.77 -1.28 -24.25
CA LEU A 116 -8.92 -2.15 -24.01
C LEU A 116 -9.51 -2.72 -25.31
N ALA A 117 -10.04 -3.94 -25.23
CA ALA A 117 -10.78 -4.54 -26.33
C ALA A 117 -12.09 -3.76 -26.58
N PRO A 118 -12.61 -3.73 -27.82
CA PRO A 118 -13.86 -3.02 -28.13
C PRO A 118 -15.05 -3.42 -27.25
N ALA A 119 -15.21 -4.72 -26.96
CA ALA A 119 -16.28 -5.23 -26.09
C ALA A 119 -16.16 -4.73 -24.64
N ASP A 120 -14.93 -4.56 -24.16
CA ASP A 120 -14.64 -4.06 -22.82
C ASP A 120 -14.93 -2.56 -22.73
N ARG A 121 -14.55 -1.79 -23.76
CA ARG A 121 -14.92 -0.36 -23.88
C ARG A 121 -16.43 -0.17 -23.84
N ILE A 122 -17.20 -0.95 -24.61
CA ILE A 122 -18.68 -0.90 -24.58
C ILE A 122 -19.21 -1.16 -23.17
N THR A 123 -18.65 -2.16 -22.47
CA THR A 123 -19.06 -2.49 -21.10
C THR A 123 -18.85 -1.32 -20.15
N ILE A 124 -17.73 -0.61 -20.26
CA ILE A 124 -17.45 0.57 -19.43
C ILE A 124 -18.32 1.77 -19.84
N GLN A 125 -18.52 2.00 -21.14
CA GLN A 125 -19.41 3.04 -21.67
C GLN A 125 -20.83 2.88 -21.13
N ASP A 126 -21.36 1.64 -21.12
CA ASP A 126 -22.68 1.34 -20.58
C ASP A 126 -22.71 1.45 -19.05
N MET A 127 -21.64 1.05 -18.36
CA MET A 127 -21.54 1.14 -16.90
C MET A 127 -21.62 2.58 -16.39
N PHE A 128 -20.98 3.52 -17.09
CA PHE A 128 -20.92 4.93 -16.71
C PHE A 128 -21.87 5.82 -17.52
N SER A 129 -22.63 5.26 -18.47
CA SER A 129 -23.51 6.02 -19.38
C SER A 129 -22.77 7.16 -20.06
N CYS A 130 -21.65 6.83 -20.70
CA CYS A 130 -20.75 7.79 -21.36
C CYS A 130 -20.32 7.28 -22.75
N CYS A 131 -19.93 8.19 -23.65
CA CYS A 131 -19.38 7.83 -24.97
C CYS A 131 -18.02 8.48 -25.21
N GLY A 132 -17.07 7.67 -25.66
CA GLY A 132 -15.70 8.09 -25.93
C GLY A 132 -14.95 8.60 -24.68
N TYR A 133 -13.64 8.77 -24.80
CA TYR A 133 -12.82 9.09 -23.63
C TYR A 133 -12.78 10.60 -23.34
N PHE A 134 -12.18 11.41 -24.22
CA PHE A 134 -12.17 12.88 -24.07
C PHE A 134 -13.30 13.57 -24.85
N MET A 135 -13.78 12.94 -25.92
CA MET A 135 -14.81 13.45 -26.82
C MET A 135 -15.73 12.30 -27.25
N GLY A 136 -16.94 12.61 -27.70
CA GLY A 136 -17.93 11.61 -28.08
C GLY A 136 -17.51 10.70 -29.24
N ASN A 137 -16.63 11.19 -30.12
CA ASN A 137 -16.06 10.43 -31.24
C ASN A 137 -14.63 9.91 -30.99
N ASP A 138 -14.04 10.23 -29.84
CA ASP A 138 -12.68 9.83 -29.49
C ASP A 138 -12.69 8.45 -28.86
N THR A 139 -12.23 7.45 -29.61
CA THR A 139 -12.12 6.04 -29.18
C THR A 139 -13.41 5.48 -28.56
N ALA A 140 -14.55 5.98 -29.06
CA ALA A 140 -15.87 5.49 -28.70
C ALA A 140 -16.18 4.22 -29.48
N GLU A 141 -16.65 3.19 -28.78
CA GLU A 141 -17.21 2.02 -29.44
C GLU A 141 -18.73 2.14 -29.53
N ILE A 142 -19.26 1.80 -30.70
CA ILE A 142 -20.70 1.88 -31.01
C ILE A 142 -21.28 0.47 -30.97
N GLY A 143 -22.51 0.35 -30.45
CA GLY A 143 -23.21 -0.93 -30.32
C GLY A 143 -23.51 -1.33 -28.87
N GLY A 144 -23.25 -0.44 -27.92
CA GLY A 144 -23.69 -0.57 -26.53
C GLY A 144 -25.14 -0.14 -26.31
N LYS A 145 -25.58 -0.19 -25.05
CA LYS A 145 -26.89 0.31 -24.62
C LYS A 145 -26.96 1.83 -24.59
N PHE A 146 -25.88 2.50 -24.20
CA PHE A 146 -25.80 3.96 -24.14
C PHE A 146 -25.33 4.53 -25.48
N CYS A 147 -24.16 4.11 -25.97
CA CYS A 147 -23.62 4.54 -27.27
C CYS A 147 -24.19 3.68 -28.41
N THR A 148 -25.45 3.95 -28.75
CA THR A 148 -26.22 3.17 -29.74
C THR A 148 -25.83 3.47 -31.17
N SER A 149 -25.51 4.73 -31.49
CA SER A 149 -25.11 5.18 -32.82
C SER A 149 -24.04 6.27 -32.78
N GLN A 150 -23.32 6.43 -33.88
CA GLN A 150 -22.34 7.51 -34.03
C GLN A 150 -23.01 8.89 -33.96
N ASP A 151 -24.23 9.02 -34.49
CA ASP A 151 -25.00 10.26 -34.43
C ASP A 151 -25.35 10.65 -33.00
N PHE A 152 -25.73 9.67 -32.16
CA PHE A 152 -25.97 9.91 -30.74
C PHE A 152 -24.70 10.41 -30.05
N ALA A 153 -23.57 9.73 -30.27
CA ALA A 153 -22.29 10.11 -29.68
C ALA A 153 -21.84 11.52 -30.12
N ASN A 154 -22.07 11.89 -31.37
CA ASN A 154 -21.79 13.22 -31.91
C ASN A 154 -22.77 14.30 -31.41
N SER A 155 -24.00 13.91 -31.04
CA SER A 155 -25.02 14.82 -30.50
C SER A 155 -24.79 15.20 -29.03
N LEU A 156 -23.90 14.49 -28.33
CA LEU A 156 -23.58 14.77 -26.94
C LEU A 156 -23.01 16.18 -26.79
N ASN A 157 -23.50 16.90 -25.78
CA ASN A 157 -23.07 18.27 -25.52
C ASN A 157 -21.59 18.29 -25.13
N ALA A 158 -20.75 18.90 -25.99
CA ALA A 158 -19.31 19.03 -25.78
C ALA A 158 -18.91 19.84 -24.54
N THR A 159 -19.80 20.68 -24.03
CA THR A 159 -19.55 21.45 -22.79
C THR A 159 -19.82 20.66 -21.52
N ASN A 160 -20.57 19.56 -21.60
CA ASN A 160 -20.83 18.69 -20.46
C ASN A 160 -19.87 17.50 -20.46
N THR A 161 -18.78 17.63 -19.69
CA THR A 161 -17.73 16.61 -19.60
C THR A 161 -18.18 15.30 -18.96
N ALA A 162 -19.35 15.25 -18.30
CA ALA A 162 -19.91 14.02 -17.75
C ALA A 162 -20.40 13.05 -18.84
N ASN A 163 -20.65 13.54 -20.05
CA ASN A 163 -21.01 12.72 -21.21
C ASN A 163 -19.83 11.86 -21.70
N PHE A 164 -18.60 12.26 -21.39
CA PHE A 164 -17.38 11.59 -21.82
C PHE A 164 -16.81 10.76 -20.68
N CYS A 165 -16.29 9.58 -20.99
CA CYS A 165 -15.94 8.59 -19.99
C CYS A 165 -14.81 9.03 -19.06
N VAL A 166 -13.97 9.99 -19.46
CA VAL A 166 -12.91 10.54 -18.59
C VAL A 166 -13.45 11.05 -17.25
N THR A 167 -14.57 11.76 -17.21
CA THR A 167 -15.08 12.39 -15.98
C THR A 167 -15.63 11.37 -14.98
N PRO A 168 -16.60 10.50 -15.33
CA PRO A 168 -17.12 9.52 -14.39
C PRO A 168 -16.09 8.44 -14.01
N ILE A 169 -15.20 8.04 -14.93
CA ILE A 169 -14.10 7.12 -14.61
C ILE A 169 -13.15 7.77 -13.60
N THR A 170 -12.70 9.00 -13.86
CA THR A 170 -11.78 9.66 -12.92
C THR A 170 -12.43 9.93 -11.58
N ALA A 171 -13.68 10.42 -11.54
CA ALA A 171 -14.39 10.66 -10.28
C ALA A 171 -14.53 9.39 -9.42
N LYS A 172 -14.84 8.23 -10.04
CA LYS A 172 -14.94 6.96 -9.30
C LYS A 172 -13.58 6.45 -8.83
N THR A 173 -12.56 6.67 -9.66
CA THR A 173 -11.24 6.10 -9.45
C THR A 173 -10.37 6.95 -8.51
N ASP A 174 -10.59 8.26 -8.48
CA ASP A 174 -9.87 9.21 -7.63
C ASP A 174 -9.96 8.81 -6.15
N TYR A 175 -11.19 8.63 -5.66
CA TYR A 175 -11.45 8.12 -4.30
C TYR A 175 -10.75 6.77 -4.02
N THR A 176 -10.69 5.88 -5.01
CA THR A 176 -10.08 4.55 -4.86
C THR A 176 -8.56 4.66 -4.75
N LEU A 177 -7.92 5.44 -5.62
CA LEU A 177 -6.48 5.68 -5.62
C LEU A 177 -6.04 6.41 -4.36
N GLU A 178 -6.75 7.48 -3.98
CA GLU A 178 -6.44 8.30 -2.81
C GLU A 178 -6.42 7.49 -1.53
N ASN A 179 -7.45 6.69 -1.30
CA ASN A 179 -7.50 5.81 -0.14
C ASN A 179 -6.43 4.72 -0.20
N THR A 180 -6.12 4.20 -1.39
CA THR A 180 -5.15 3.13 -1.55
C THR A 180 -3.72 3.60 -1.27
N PHE A 181 -3.25 4.68 -1.91
CA PHE A 181 -1.90 5.17 -1.66
C PHE A 181 -1.76 5.70 -0.22
N THR A 182 -2.81 6.32 0.34
CA THR A 182 -2.80 6.79 1.73
C THR A 182 -2.69 5.63 2.71
N SER A 183 -3.41 4.52 2.46
CA SER A 183 -3.33 3.31 3.28
C SER A 183 -1.94 2.67 3.22
N ILE A 184 -1.29 2.67 2.05
CA ILE A 184 0.08 2.16 1.89
C ILE A 184 1.06 3.04 2.68
N TYR A 185 0.98 4.36 2.56
CA TYR A 185 1.81 5.26 3.36
C TYR A 185 1.54 5.13 4.87
N ALA A 186 0.31 4.79 5.28
CA ALA A 186 -0.01 4.54 6.68
C ALA A 186 0.75 3.33 7.27
N PHE A 187 1.19 2.37 6.44
CA PHE A 187 2.08 1.28 6.88
C PHE A 187 3.44 1.78 7.36
N MET A 188 3.83 3.01 7.03
CA MET A 188 5.03 3.64 7.58
C MET A 188 4.95 3.84 9.10
N VAL A 189 3.75 4.03 9.66
CA VAL A 189 3.54 4.26 11.09
C VAL A 189 4.06 3.08 11.93
N PRO A 190 3.64 1.82 11.70
CA PRO A 190 4.21 0.68 12.42
C PRO A 190 5.68 0.42 12.10
N VAL A 191 6.16 0.71 10.88
CA VAL A 191 7.60 0.55 10.52
C VAL A 191 8.47 1.48 11.36
N ILE A 192 8.19 2.78 11.38
CA ILE A 192 8.94 3.76 12.17
C ILE A 192 8.73 3.51 13.67
N GLY A 193 7.51 3.21 14.09
CA GLY A 193 7.19 2.91 15.48
C GLY A 193 7.99 1.70 16.01
N LEU A 194 8.07 0.63 15.22
CA LEU A 194 8.84 -0.56 15.57
C LEU A 194 10.34 -0.30 15.54
N PHE A 195 10.84 0.53 14.62
CA PHE A 195 12.24 0.95 14.55
C PHE A 195 12.67 1.74 15.79
N LEU A 196 11.85 2.69 16.25
CA LEU A 196 12.14 3.43 17.47
C LEU A 196 12.01 2.54 18.71
N ALA A 197 11.00 1.67 18.75
CA ALA A 197 10.79 0.74 19.86
C ALA A 197 11.95 -0.27 19.98
N SER A 198 12.45 -0.81 18.86
CA SER A 198 13.57 -1.76 18.86
C SER A 198 14.86 -1.10 19.35
N LEU A 199 15.15 0.14 18.96
CA LEU A 199 16.29 0.91 19.45
C LEU A 199 16.21 1.12 20.97
N CYS A 200 15.02 1.48 21.46
CA CYS A 200 14.78 1.58 22.91
C CYS A 200 15.03 0.23 23.62
N VAL A 201 14.59 -0.88 23.03
CA VAL A 201 14.83 -2.24 23.59
C VAL A 201 16.31 -2.57 23.60
N ILE A 202 17.06 -2.30 22.52
CA ILE A 202 18.51 -2.52 22.46
C ILE A 202 19.22 -1.74 23.55
N GLN A 203 18.94 -0.44 23.66
CA GLN A 203 19.59 0.42 24.64
C GLN A 203 19.31 -0.06 26.07
N MET A 204 18.06 -0.41 26.37
CA MET A 204 17.66 -0.91 27.67
C MET A 204 18.31 -2.26 28.00
N ARG A 205 18.47 -3.16 27.02
CA ARG A 205 19.21 -4.42 27.17
C ARG A 205 20.68 -4.17 27.51
N ASN A 206 21.32 -3.25 26.78
CA ASN A 206 22.73 -2.87 27.00
C ASN A 206 22.95 -2.22 28.37
N GLU A 207 22.00 -1.42 28.87
CA GLU A 207 22.08 -0.84 30.22
C GLU A 207 21.98 -1.92 31.30
N ILE A 208 21.03 -2.85 31.19
CA ILE A 208 20.89 -3.99 32.12
C ILE A 208 22.16 -4.84 32.14
N GLU A 209 22.73 -5.14 30.97
CA GLU A 209 24.01 -5.81 30.82
C GLU A 209 25.15 -5.09 31.55
N ARG A 210 25.23 -3.77 31.36
CA ARG A 210 26.26 -2.93 31.95
C ARG A 210 26.16 -2.93 33.47
N PHE A 211 24.96 -2.78 34.02
CA PHE A 211 24.74 -2.84 35.47
C PHE A 211 25.12 -4.21 36.04
N LYS A 212 24.75 -5.31 35.38
CA LYS A 212 25.19 -6.66 35.77
C LYS A 212 26.71 -6.79 35.81
N ARG A 213 27.44 -6.25 34.81
CA ARG A 213 28.91 -6.27 34.80
C ARG A 213 29.51 -5.43 35.93
N ILE A 214 28.88 -4.31 36.31
CA ILE A 214 29.32 -3.46 37.42
C ILE A 214 29.11 -4.18 38.76
N ASP A 215 27.96 -4.82 38.96
CA ASP A 215 27.66 -5.56 40.19
C ASP A 215 28.62 -6.75 40.38
N LEU A 216 28.96 -7.46 39.29
CA LEU A 216 29.96 -8.53 39.31
C LEU A 216 31.34 -8.03 39.74
N LYS A 217 31.77 -6.84 39.27
CA LYS A 217 33.06 -6.24 39.67
C LYS A 217 33.11 -5.83 41.14
N ARG A 218 31.96 -5.61 41.78
CA ARG A 218 31.85 -5.20 43.20
C ARG A 218 31.65 -6.38 44.16
N GLY A 219 31.94 -7.60 43.71
CA GLY A 219 31.76 -8.81 44.52
C GLY A 219 30.29 -9.14 44.79
N GLY A 220 29.38 -8.73 43.89
CA GLY A 220 27.95 -9.06 43.99
C GLY A 220 27.18 -8.33 45.09
N ARG A 221 27.77 -7.30 45.72
CA ARG A 221 27.13 -6.54 46.81
C ARG A 221 26.02 -5.56 46.38
N GLY A 222 25.73 -5.46 45.08
CA GLY A 222 24.61 -4.68 44.53
C GLY A 222 24.71 -3.16 44.72
N PHE A 223 24.11 -2.39 43.81
CA PHE A 223 23.73 -0.99 44.06
C PHE A 223 22.29 -0.84 44.61
N VAL A 224 21.63 -1.97 44.84
CA VAL A 224 20.28 -2.12 45.42
C VAL A 224 20.21 -3.46 46.13
#